data_AF-A0A955R7L3-F1
#
_entry.id   AF-A0A955R7L3-F1
#
_cell.length_a   1.000
_cell.length_b   1.000
_cell.length_c   1.000
_cell.angle_alpha   90.00
_cell.angle_beta   90.00
_cell.angle_gamma   90.00
#
_symmetry.space_group_name_H-M   'P 1'
#
loop_
_entity.id
_entity.type
_entity.pdbx_description
1 polymer ?
#
loop_
_entity_poly.entity_id
_entity_poly.type
_entity_poly.pdbx_seq_one_letter_code
_entity_poly.pdbx_strand_id
1 'polypeptide(L)'
;MSFYWGEADDAYGLVPAGLTVQVGRHLRAMVGTDRSPPRCGALLGDVGEAVACSIFENRSSTCRASHPAWEDGIPNPECDRARTRHGLEPLTPETWRRRKPAA
;
A
#
# COMPACT_ATOMS: atom_id res chain seq x y z
N MET A 1 -0.67 5.96 7.46
CA MET A 1 0.32 4.94 7.89
C MET A 1 1.69 5.60 7.82
N SER A 2 2.48 5.58 8.90
CA SER A 2 3.77 6.26 8.98
C SER A 2 4.92 5.26 9.14
N PHE A 3 6.13 5.68 8.73
CA PHE A 3 7.35 4.89 8.76
C PHE A 3 8.54 5.75 9.21
N TYR A 4 9.70 5.13 9.49
CA TYR A 4 10.86 5.86 10.01
C TYR A 4 11.43 6.80 8.94
N TRP A 5 11.73 8.05 9.31
CA TRP A 5 12.20 9.06 8.37
C TRP A 5 13.45 8.63 7.58
N GLY A 6 14.32 7.81 8.18
CA GLY A 6 15.56 7.34 7.57
C GLY A 6 15.39 6.32 6.44
N GLU A 7 14.17 5.80 6.22
CA GLU A 7 13.86 4.90 5.10
C GLU A 7 13.72 5.62 3.75
N ALA A 8 13.78 6.96 3.75
CA ALA A 8 13.74 7.77 2.54
C ALA A 8 15.12 7.90 1.86
N ASP A 9 15.09 8.23 0.57
CA ASP A 9 16.27 8.37 -0.31
C ASP A 9 17.10 9.65 -0.07
N ASP A 10 16.57 10.61 0.69
CA ASP A 10 17.30 11.75 1.24
C ASP A 10 17.97 11.44 2.60
N ALA A 11 17.95 10.17 3.01
CA ALA A 11 18.58 9.66 4.22
C ALA A 11 19.38 8.37 3.94
N TYR A 12 18.88 7.20 4.38
CA TYR A 12 19.59 5.92 4.29
C TYR A 12 18.81 4.84 3.53
N GLY A 13 17.61 5.15 3.04
CA GLY A 13 16.73 4.19 2.41
C GLY A 13 16.50 4.46 0.93
N LEU A 14 15.36 3.96 0.43
CA LEU A 14 15.03 3.96 -1.00
C LEU A 14 13.70 4.67 -1.31
N VAL A 15 12.92 5.01 -0.29
CA VAL A 15 11.60 5.63 -0.48
C VAL A 15 11.79 7.05 -1.03
N PRO A 16 11.21 7.41 -2.18
CA PRO A 16 11.40 8.74 -2.74
C PRO A 16 10.87 9.83 -1.82
N ALA A 17 11.75 10.65 -1.27
CA ALA A 17 11.41 11.68 -0.28
C ALA A 17 10.34 12.65 -0.81
N GLY A 18 10.38 12.97 -2.10
CA GLY A 18 9.39 13.80 -2.78
C GLY A 18 7.96 13.24 -2.80
N LEU A 19 7.76 11.96 -2.48
CA LEU A 19 6.45 11.33 -2.33
C LEU A 19 6.03 11.18 -0.85
N THR A 20 6.76 11.81 0.07
CA THR A 20 6.55 11.70 1.52
C THR A 20 6.30 13.05 2.16
N VAL A 21 5.60 13.04 3.29
CA VAL A 21 5.35 14.20 4.16
C VAL A 21 5.82 13.88 5.57
N GLN A 22 6.42 14.87 6.25
CA GLN A 22 6.81 14.72 7.65
C GLN A 22 5.57 14.79 8.54
N VAL A 23 5.37 13.77 9.39
CA VAL A 23 4.21 13.67 10.30
C VAL A 23 4.62 13.67 11.77
N GLY A 24 5.93 13.76 12.05
CA GLY A 24 6.49 13.89 13.38
C GLY A 24 8.01 14.05 13.32
N ARG A 25 8.67 14.09 14.49
CA ARG A 25 10.13 14.25 14.57
C ARG A 25 10.91 13.16 13.84
N HIS A 26 10.44 11.93 13.93
CA HIS A 26 11.11 10.74 13.41
C HIS A 26 10.28 9.94 12.41
N LEU A 27 9.14 10.49 11.99
CA LEU A 27 8.16 9.78 11.20
C LEU A 27 7.82 10.55 9.94
N ARG A 28 7.75 9.81 8.83
CA ARG A 28 7.19 10.26 7.56
C ARG A 28 5.98 9.40 7.21
N ALA A 29 5.09 9.95 6.41
CA ALA A 29 4.00 9.22 5.78
C ALA A 29 4.08 9.44 4.27
N MET A 30 3.51 8.52 3.48
CA MET A 30 3.33 8.77 2.05
C MET A 30 2.32 9.91 1.87
N VAL A 31 2.60 10.84 0.95
CA VAL A 31 1.69 11.94 0.61
C VAL A 31 0.29 11.38 0.32
N GLY A 32 -0.74 11.97 0.93
CA GLY A 32 -2.14 11.57 0.77
C GLY A 32 -2.60 10.44 1.69
N THR A 33 -1.70 9.81 2.44
CA THR A 33 -2.05 8.89 3.54
C THR A 33 -2.16 9.57 4.91
N ASP A 34 -1.90 10.88 4.95
CA ASP A 34 -1.99 11.81 6.08
C ASP A 34 -3.38 12.46 6.23
N ARG A 35 -4.31 12.16 5.32
CA ARG A 35 -5.68 12.70 5.27
C ARG A 35 -6.75 11.60 5.28
N SER A 36 -8.02 12.01 5.43
CA SER A 36 -9.18 11.11 5.33
C SER A 36 -10.14 11.59 4.23
N PRO A 37 -10.51 10.74 3.24
CA PRO A 37 -10.03 9.37 3.05
C PRO A 37 -8.56 9.33 2.56
N PRO A 38 -7.77 8.35 3.01
CA PRO A 38 -6.38 8.21 2.59
C PRO A 38 -6.31 7.67 1.17
N ARG A 39 -5.43 8.27 0.36
CA ARG A 39 -5.05 7.76 -0.96
C ARG A 39 -3.58 8.07 -1.19
N CYS A 40 -2.75 7.03 -1.22
CA CYS A 40 -1.31 7.16 -1.41
C CYS A 40 -1.00 7.81 -2.77
N GLY A 41 -0.17 8.84 -2.78
CA GLY A 41 0.27 9.52 -4.00
C GLY A 41 1.06 8.64 -4.97
N ALA A 42 1.61 7.51 -4.51
CA ALA A 42 2.28 6.52 -5.35
C ALA A 42 1.35 5.42 -5.89
N LEU A 43 0.04 5.47 -5.60
CA LEU A 43 -0.92 4.49 -6.10
C LEU A 43 -1.42 4.92 -7.48
N LEU A 44 -1.11 4.10 -8.48
CA LEU A 44 -1.60 4.24 -9.85
C LEU A 44 -2.92 3.48 -10.01
N GLY A 45 -3.79 3.98 -10.90
CA GLY A 45 -5.06 3.35 -11.27
C GLY A 45 -6.15 3.44 -10.19
N ASP A 46 -7.25 2.71 -10.40
CA ASP A 46 -8.48 2.84 -9.61
C ASP A 46 -8.78 1.59 -8.78
N VAL A 47 -9.07 1.80 -7.50
CA VAL A 47 -9.35 0.72 -6.56
C VAL A 47 -10.66 0.04 -6.93
N GLY A 48 -10.62 -1.28 -7.09
CA GLY A 48 -11.75 -2.08 -7.59
C GLY A 48 -11.58 -2.52 -9.05
N GLU A 49 -10.69 -1.85 -9.78
CA GLU A 49 -10.35 -2.21 -11.16
C GLU A 49 -8.91 -2.74 -11.23
N ALA A 50 -7.94 -1.87 -11.57
CA ALA A 50 -6.53 -2.18 -11.66
C ALA A 50 -5.71 -1.10 -10.96
N VAL A 51 -4.86 -1.52 -10.02
CA VAL A 51 -3.95 -0.63 -9.30
C VAL A 51 -2.53 -1.19 -9.29
N ALA A 52 -1.56 -0.28 -9.20
CA ALA A 52 -0.16 -0.63 -9.00
C ALA A 52 0.53 0.44 -8.13
N CYS A 53 1.55 0.03 -7.38
CA CYS A 53 2.42 0.99 -6.70
C CYS A 53 3.53 1.41 -7.66
N SER A 54 3.64 2.71 -7.95
CA SER A 54 4.69 3.25 -8.84
C SER A 54 6.10 3.10 -8.29
N ILE A 55 6.24 2.81 -6.99
CA ILE A 55 7.52 2.68 -6.28
C ILE A 55 7.66 1.31 -5.62
N PHE A 56 7.06 0.24 -6.19
CA PHE A 56 6.95 -1.07 -5.55
C PHE A 56 8.30 -1.61 -4.99
N GLU A 57 9.38 -1.44 -5.75
CA GLU A 57 10.74 -1.85 -5.35
C GLU A 57 11.39 -0.94 -4.30
N ASN A 58 10.89 0.28 -4.16
CA ASN A 58 11.41 1.33 -3.29
C ASN A 58 10.51 1.58 -2.06
N ARG A 59 9.58 0.65 -1.78
CA ARG A 59 8.63 0.76 -0.66
C ARG A 59 9.32 0.76 0.70
N SER A 60 8.73 1.49 1.65
CA SER A 60 9.11 1.45 3.06
C SER A 60 8.84 0.06 3.65
N SER A 61 9.51 -0.26 4.75
CA SER A 61 9.30 -1.47 5.54
C SER A 61 7.82 -1.69 5.88
N THR A 62 7.11 -0.62 6.26
CA THR A 62 5.69 -0.67 6.57
C THR A 62 4.83 -1.05 5.36
N CYS A 63 5.16 -0.54 4.16
CA CYS A 63 4.47 -0.92 2.94
C CYS A 63 4.80 -2.35 2.47
N ARG A 64 5.98 -2.88 2.83
CA ARG A 64 6.40 -4.27 2.54
C ARG A 64 5.77 -5.28 3.47
N ALA A 65 5.53 -4.91 4.73
CA ALA A 65 4.86 -5.75 5.72
C ALA A 65 3.37 -6.00 5.40
N SER A 66 2.81 -5.27 4.43
CA SER A 66 1.45 -5.51 3.95
C SER A 66 1.45 -6.63 2.92
N HIS A 67 0.81 -7.75 3.27
CA HIS A 67 0.69 -8.92 2.40
C HIS A 67 -0.71 -9.00 1.77
N PRO A 68 -0.86 -9.39 0.49
CA PRO A 68 -2.16 -9.66 -0.10
C PRO A 68 -2.89 -10.80 0.61
N ALA A 69 -4.23 -10.71 0.71
CA ALA A 69 -5.02 -11.84 1.17
C ALA A 69 -4.86 -13.03 0.21
N TRP A 70 -4.71 -14.22 0.79
CA TRP A 70 -4.61 -15.50 0.10
C TRP A 70 -3.35 -15.71 -0.77
N GLU A 71 -2.33 -14.83 -0.71
CA GLU A 71 -1.03 -15.03 -1.40
C GLU A 71 -0.41 -16.38 -1.02
N ASP A 72 -0.35 -16.68 0.28
CA ASP A 72 0.13 -17.96 0.82
C ASP A 72 -1.02 -18.89 1.25
N GLY A 73 -2.23 -18.68 0.71
CA GLY A 73 -3.42 -19.41 1.14
C GLY A 73 -3.94 -18.98 2.53
N ILE A 74 -3.48 -17.85 3.04
CA ILE A 74 -3.86 -17.30 4.36
C ILE A 74 -4.73 -16.04 4.17
N PRO A 75 -5.87 -15.89 4.86
CA PRO A 75 -6.66 -14.66 4.81
C PRO A 75 -5.91 -13.49 5.45
N ASN A 76 -6.20 -12.26 5.02
CA ASN A 76 -5.65 -11.06 5.65
C ASN A 76 -6.77 -10.09 6.09
N PRO A 77 -7.06 -9.99 7.41
CA PRO A 77 -8.10 -9.08 7.92
C PRO A 77 -7.85 -7.59 7.67
N GLU A 78 -6.60 -7.16 7.46
CA GLU A 78 -6.30 -5.77 7.05
C GLU A 78 -6.70 -5.55 5.59
N CYS A 79 -6.50 -6.54 4.72
CA CYS A 79 -6.95 -6.50 3.33
C CYS A 79 -8.48 -6.44 3.26
N ASP A 80 -9.17 -7.25 4.06
CA ASP A 80 -10.64 -7.25 4.11
C ASP A 80 -11.20 -5.90 4.57
N ARG A 81 -10.63 -5.33 5.64
CA ARG A 81 -11.00 -3.97 6.09
C ARG A 81 -10.77 -2.91 5.01
N ALA A 82 -9.65 -2.98 4.30
CA ALA A 82 -9.36 -2.07 3.20
C ALA A 82 -10.40 -2.22 2.07
N ARG A 83 -10.76 -3.45 1.70
CA ARG A 83 -11.77 -3.73 0.67
C ARG A 83 -13.15 -3.21 1.07
N THR A 84 -13.61 -3.48 2.29
CA THR A 84 -14.89 -2.97 2.80
C THR A 84 -14.96 -1.45 2.77
N ARG A 85 -13.86 -0.76 3.11
CA ARG A 85 -13.78 0.71 3.03
C ARG A 85 -14.01 1.26 1.61
N HIS A 86 -13.66 0.46 0.60
CA HIS A 86 -13.85 0.78 -0.81
C HIS A 86 -15.13 0.16 -1.40
N GLY A 87 -16.02 -0.41 -0.58
CA GLY A 87 -17.26 -1.05 -1.04
C GLY A 87 -17.04 -2.37 -1.77
N LEU A 88 -15.89 -3.02 -1.57
CA LEU A 88 -15.54 -4.29 -2.20
C LEU A 88 -15.74 -5.44 -1.21
N GLU A 89 -16.26 -6.56 -1.69
CA GLU A 89 -16.39 -7.80 -0.91
C GLU A 89 -15.01 -8.37 -0.55
N PRO A 90 -14.78 -8.91 0.67
CA PRO A 90 -13.58 -9.66 1.03
C PRO A 90 -13.17 -10.70 -0.02
N LEU A 91 -11.87 -10.96 -0.11
CA LEU A 91 -11.37 -11.99 -1.02
C LEU A 91 -11.58 -13.38 -0.41
N THR A 92 -11.82 -14.35 -1.29
CA THR A 92 -11.87 -15.79 -1.00
C THR A 92 -10.73 -16.49 -1.76
N PRO A 93 -10.37 -17.73 -1.41
CA PRO A 93 -9.37 -18.50 -2.16
C PRO A 93 -9.70 -18.57 -3.66
N GLU A 94 -10.98 -18.66 -4.01
CA GLU A 94 -11.45 -18.79 -5.40
C GLU A 94 -11.37 -17.45 -6.14
N THR A 95 -11.73 -16.35 -5.48
CA THR A 95 -11.73 -15.01 -6.12
C THR A 95 -10.32 -14.44 -6.24
N TRP A 96 -9.39 -14.80 -5.35
CA TRP A 96 -7.96 -14.48 -5.47
C TRP A 96 -7.32 -15.15 -6.71
N ARG A 97 -7.57 -16.45 -6.93
CA ARG A 97 -7.00 -17.22 -8.06
C ARG A 97 -7.52 -16.81 -9.43
N ARG A 98 -8.62 -16.05 -9.50
CA ARG A 98 -9.25 -15.64 -10.77
C ARG A 98 -8.54 -14.50 -11.50
N ARG A 99 -7.48 -13.90 -10.93
CA ARG A 99 -6.71 -12.87 -11.65
C ARG A 99 -5.76 -13.52 -12.65
N LYS A 100 -6.28 -13.87 -13.83
CA LYS A 100 -5.45 -14.10 -15.02
C LYS A 100 -4.57 -12.86 -15.24
N PRO A 101 -3.25 -12.98 -15.48
CA PRO A 101 -2.48 -11.83 -15.95
C PRO A 101 -3.08 -11.34 -17.28
N ALA A 102 -3.12 -10.02 -17.47
CA ALA A 102 -3.34 -9.46 -18.80
C ALA A 102 -2.21 -9.97 -19.71
N ALA A 103 -2.60 -10.52 -20.86
CA ALA A 103 -1.69 -10.98 -21.91
C ALA A 103 -0.90 -9.80 -22.50
#